data_AF-A0A957PE71-F1
#
_entry.id   AF-A0A957PE71-F1
#
_cell.length_a   1.000
_cell.length_b   1.000
_cell.length_c   1.000
_cell.angle_alpha   90.00
_cell.angle_beta   90.00
_cell.angle_gamma   90.00
#
_symmetry.space_group_name_H-M   'P 1'
#
loop_
_entity.id
_entity.type
_entity.pdbx_description
1 polymer ?
#
loop_
_entity_poly.entity_id
_entity_poly.type
_entity_poly.pdbx_seq_one_letter_code
_entity_poly.pdbx_strand_id
1 'polypeptide(L)'
;MSQLEAQSVKLPQHIYDEIVAHARAGKPEEICGVLRGRGLEAFELIRGRNVASERIDNYDVDPQTLLLQFKFEEAGDAMMGIYHSHPVSVAYPSATDAWNAYYPDSIYFICSLEFDHAPVIRAFRMHTHFVDDITAAQAAAVRSSGRFFEIRPNSSVYAHYVAEDAPVPTAITPLAASVQPPLYVEYFADGAELADLRIIEILEHPVAVTA
;
A
#
# COMPACT_ATOMS: atom_id res chain seq x y z
N MET A 1 4.82 -15.38 21.27
CA MET A 1 3.70 -14.46 21.58
C MET A 1 2.90 -14.36 20.30
N SER A 2 1.69 -14.93 20.27
CA SER A 2 0.83 -14.92 19.08
C SER A 2 0.62 -13.47 18.65
N GLN A 3 1.06 -13.11 17.45
CA GLN A 3 0.52 -11.93 16.79
C GLN A 3 -1.01 -12.13 16.73
N LEU A 4 -1.77 -11.09 17.08
CA LEU A 4 -3.19 -11.11 16.77
C LEU A 4 -3.29 -11.09 15.24
N GLU A 5 -3.70 -12.20 14.63
CA GLU A 5 -3.99 -12.23 13.20
C GLU A 5 -5.03 -11.14 12.89
N ALA A 6 -4.76 -10.34 11.87
CA ALA A 6 -5.69 -9.29 11.45
C ALA A 6 -7.04 -9.91 11.07
N GLN A 7 -8.12 -9.22 11.41
CA GLN A 7 -9.46 -9.67 11.06
C GLN A 7 -9.62 -9.71 9.53
N SER A 8 -10.31 -10.74 9.03
CA SER A 8 -10.54 -10.88 7.58
C SER A 8 -11.40 -9.75 7.03
N VAL A 9 -11.07 -9.30 5.82
CA VAL A 9 -11.92 -8.44 5.02
C VAL A 9 -12.88 -9.28 4.21
N LYS A 10 -14.16 -8.90 4.20
CA LYS A 10 -15.20 -9.54 3.40
C LYS A 10 -15.34 -8.82 2.06
N LEU A 11 -15.16 -9.58 1.00
CA LEU A 11 -15.24 -9.10 -0.37
C LEU A 11 -16.31 -9.91 -1.12
N PRO A 12 -17.51 -9.38 -1.37
CA PRO A 12 -18.53 -10.07 -2.15
C PRO A 12 -18.00 -10.54 -3.51
N GLN A 13 -18.45 -11.72 -3.95
CA GLN A 13 -17.99 -12.36 -5.19
C GLN A 13 -18.13 -11.42 -6.40
N HIS A 14 -19.23 -10.67 -6.49
CA HIS A 14 -19.43 -9.73 -7.59
C HIS A 14 -18.40 -8.58 -7.59
N ILE A 15 -17.95 -8.12 -6.42
CA ILE A 15 -16.88 -7.10 -6.31
C ILE A 15 -15.53 -7.71 -6.67
N TYR A 16 -15.24 -8.91 -6.18
CA TYR A 16 -14.03 -9.65 -6.56
C TYR A 16 -13.94 -9.78 -8.08
N ASP A 17 -15.01 -10.26 -8.71
CA ASP A 17 -15.08 -10.46 -10.16
C ASP A 17 -14.94 -9.13 -10.92
N GLU A 18 -15.50 -8.04 -10.39
CA GLU A 18 -15.38 -6.72 -11.00
C GLU A 18 -13.95 -6.16 -10.93
N ILE A 19 -13.24 -6.33 -9.80
CA ILE A 19 -11.82 -5.97 -9.68
C ILE A 19 -11.00 -6.73 -10.71
N VAL A 20 -11.19 -8.05 -10.81
CA VAL A 20 -10.47 -8.89 -11.78
C VAL A 20 -10.79 -8.47 -13.22
N ALA A 21 -12.06 -8.21 -13.53
CA ALA A 21 -12.48 -7.74 -14.86
C ALA A 21 -11.87 -6.38 -15.20
N HIS A 22 -11.78 -5.47 -14.22
CA HIS A 22 -11.12 -4.17 -14.40
C HIS A 22 -9.62 -4.34 -14.66
N ALA A 23 -8.93 -5.15 -13.85
CA ALA A 23 -7.51 -5.43 -13.98
C ALA A 23 -7.17 -6.03 -15.36
N ARG A 24 -7.98 -6.99 -15.84
CA ARG A 24 -7.79 -7.58 -17.18
C ARG A 24 -8.01 -6.57 -18.30
N ALA A 25 -8.99 -5.68 -18.16
CA ALA A 25 -9.30 -4.68 -19.17
C ALA A 25 -8.24 -3.56 -19.26
N GLY A 26 -7.55 -3.25 -18.16
CA GLY A 26 -6.54 -2.20 -18.10
C GLY A 26 -5.13 -2.58 -18.53
N LYS A 27 -4.84 -3.89 -18.65
CA LYS A 27 -3.52 -4.38 -19.11
C LYS A 27 -3.09 -3.68 -20.42
N PRO A 28 -1.82 -3.27 -20.55
CA PRO A 28 -0.70 -3.54 -19.64
C PRO A 28 -0.51 -2.53 -18.50
N GLU A 29 -1.36 -1.52 -18.38
CA GLU A 29 -1.30 -0.52 -17.31
C GLU A 29 -1.96 -1.06 -16.02
N GLU A 30 -1.52 -0.56 -14.87
CA GLU A 30 -2.22 -0.71 -13.61
C GLU A 30 -3.55 0.06 -13.65
N ILE A 31 -4.61 -0.57 -13.14
CA ILE A 31 -5.87 0.10 -12.86
C ILE A 31 -5.94 0.51 -11.39
N CYS A 32 -6.90 1.37 -11.06
CA CYS A 32 -7.20 1.67 -9.67
C CYS A 32 -8.68 2.01 -9.44
N GLY A 33 -9.10 2.05 -8.19
CA GLY A 33 -10.42 2.50 -7.78
C GLY A 33 -10.60 2.41 -6.28
N VAL A 34 -11.84 2.59 -5.83
CA VAL A 34 -12.18 2.59 -4.40
C VAL A 34 -13.32 1.62 -4.11
N LEU A 35 -13.33 1.12 -2.88
CA LEU A 35 -14.37 0.27 -2.33
C LEU A 35 -15.08 1.02 -1.22
N ARG A 36 -16.40 1.10 -1.33
CA ARG A 36 -17.27 1.58 -0.26
C ARG A 36 -17.69 0.40 0.60
N GLY A 37 -17.67 0.60 1.91
CA GLY A 37 -17.96 -0.46 2.88
C GLY A 37 -18.30 0.06 4.26
N ARG A 38 -18.60 -0.88 5.18
CA ARG A 38 -18.72 -0.63 6.62
C ARG A 38 -17.86 -1.62 7.38
N GLY A 39 -17.03 -1.13 8.30
CA GLY A 39 -16.04 -1.97 8.96
C GLY A 39 -15.14 -2.64 7.93
N LEU A 40 -15.04 -3.97 7.99
CA LEU A 40 -14.24 -4.77 7.06
C LEU A 40 -15.08 -5.46 5.98
N GLU A 41 -16.26 -4.93 5.64
CA GLU A 41 -17.16 -5.49 4.62
C GLU A 41 -17.42 -4.48 3.50
N ALA A 42 -16.95 -4.82 2.29
CA ALA A 42 -17.20 -4.05 1.08
C ALA A 42 -18.59 -4.39 0.51
N PHE A 43 -19.28 -3.42 -0.08
CA PHE A 43 -20.57 -3.66 -0.75
C PHE A 43 -20.77 -2.87 -2.05
N GLU A 44 -19.86 -1.95 -2.40
CA GLU A 44 -19.90 -1.22 -3.67
C GLU A 44 -18.47 -0.94 -4.15
N LEU A 45 -18.24 -1.14 -5.45
CA LEU A 45 -16.99 -0.82 -6.12
C LEU A 45 -17.19 0.39 -7.03
N ILE A 46 -16.22 1.29 -7.02
CA ILE A 46 -16.16 2.43 -7.94
C ILE A 46 -14.83 2.38 -8.67
N ARG A 47 -14.88 2.23 -10.00
CA ARG A 47 -13.69 2.29 -10.85
C ARG A 47 -13.17 3.72 -10.89
N GLY A 48 -11.91 3.90 -10.51
CA GLY A 48 -11.20 5.16 -10.70
C GLY A 48 -10.46 5.17 -12.03
N ARG A 49 -9.95 6.34 -12.40
CA ARG A 49 -8.96 6.47 -13.47
C ARG A 49 -7.58 6.55 -12.85
N ASN A 50 -6.64 5.74 -13.35
CA ASN A 50 -5.23 5.89 -13.01
C ASN A 50 -4.68 7.15 -13.68
N VAL A 51 -4.24 8.13 -12.90
CA VAL A 51 -3.69 9.41 -13.38
C VAL A 51 -2.19 9.54 -13.21
N ALA A 52 -1.52 8.46 -12.78
CA ALA A 52 -0.06 8.43 -12.70
C ALA A 52 0.58 8.68 -14.08
N SER A 53 1.79 9.24 -14.08
CA SER A 53 2.59 9.39 -15.30
C SER A 53 3.09 8.05 -15.82
N GLU A 54 3.56 7.19 -14.91
CA GLU A 54 4.11 5.85 -15.18
C GLU A 54 3.07 4.77 -14.85
N ARG A 55 2.01 4.64 -15.64
CA ARG A 55 0.89 3.74 -15.31
C ARG A 55 1.18 2.25 -15.43
N ILE A 56 2.37 1.84 -15.88
CA ILE A 56 2.71 0.41 -16.06
C ILE A 56 2.98 -0.29 -14.71
N ASP A 57 3.53 0.45 -13.75
CA ASP A 57 4.01 -0.06 -12.45
C ASP A 57 3.72 0.92 -11.30
N ASN A 58 2.74 1.81 -11.50
CA ASN A 58 2.27 2.74 -10.49
C ASN A 58 0.82 3.16 -10.76
N TYR A 59 0.13 3.54 -9.68
CA TYR A 59 -1.20 4.13 -9.75
C TYR A 59 -1.29 5.45 -8.98
N ASP A 60 -2.20 6.29 -9.44
CA ASP A 60 -2.69 7.45 -8.71
C ASP A 60 -4.19 7.55 -8.99
N VAL A 61 -5.02 7.47 -7.95
CA VAL A 61 -6.47 7.47 -8.11
C VAL A 61 -6.91 8.90 -8.42
N ASP A 62 -7.68 9.09 -9.49
CA ASP A 62 -8.16 10.42 -9.82
C ASP A 62 -8.87 11.10 -8.62
N PRO A 63 -8.65 12.41 -8.40
CA PRO A 63 -9.22 13.08 -7.23
C PRO A 63 -10.74 13.06 -7.16
N GLN A 64 -11.45 12.95 -8.30
CA GLN A 64 -12.91 12.92 -8.29
C GLN A 64 -13.44 11.63 -7.66
N THR A 65 -12.76 10.51 -7.92
CA THR A 65 -13.04 9.22 -7.29
C THR A 65 -12.72 9.26 -5.79
N LEU A 66 -11.57 9.83 -5.39
CA LEU A 66 -11.20 9.94 -3.97
C LEU A 66 -12.16 10.84 -3.17
N LEU A 67 -12.65 11.93 -3.78
CA LEU A 67 -13.63 12.83 -3.15
C LEU A 67 -14.98 12.17 -2.84
N LEU A 68 -15.26 10.98 -3.39
CA LEU A 68 -16.46 10.21 -3.02
C LEU A 68 -16.44 9.78 -1.55
N GLN A 69 -15.27 9.76 -0.88
CA GLN A 69 -15.17 9.47 0.55
C GLN A 69 -16.14 10.30 1.39
N PHE A 70 -16.29 11.59 1.08
CA PHE A 70 -17.18 12.49 1.82
C PHE A 70 -18.65 12.10 1.65
N LYS A 71 -19.04 11.67 0.44
CA LYS A 71 -20.40 11.16 0.19
C LYS A 71 -20.66 9.84 0.91
N PHE A 72 -19.64 8.99 1.05
CA PHE A 72 -19.76 7.74 1.80
C PHE A 72 -19.95 8.04 3.28
N GLU A 73 -19.15 8.95 3.84
CA GLU A 73 -19.24 9.40 5.23
C GLU A 73 -20.60 10.04 5.56
N GLU A 74 -21.13 10.89 4.68
CA GLU A 74 -22.48 11.47 4.80
C GLU A 74 -23.59 10.41 4.89
N ALA A 75 -23.36 9.24 4.28
CA ALA A 75 -24.27 8.10 4.32
C ALA A 75 -23.99 7.13 5.49
N GLY A 76 -23.00 7.42 6.34
CA GLY A 76 -22.58 6.54 7.45
C GLY A 76 -21.75 5.33 7.00
N ASP A 77 -21.15 5.40 5.82
CA ASP A 77 -20.24 4.40 5.26
C ASP A 77 -18.80 4.93 5.24
N ALA A 78 -17.86 4.10 4.79
CA ALA A 78 -16.47 4.48 4.64
C ALA A 78 -15.96 4.20 3.22
N MET A 79 -14.93 4.94 2.79
CA MET A 79 -13.99 4.47 1.78
C MET A 79 -13.13 3.36 2.39
N MET A 80 -13.75 2.19 2.53
CA MET A 80 -13.22 1.03 3.23
C MET A 80 -11.92 0.54 2.59
N GLY A 81 -11.79 0.67 1.26
CA GLY A 81 -10.56 0.31 0.60
C GLY A 81 -10.26 1.11 -0.65
N ILE A 82 -8.99 1.07 -1.02
CA ILE A 82 -8.46 1.49 -2.31
C ILE A 82 -7.96 0.21 -2.97
N TYR A 83 -8.21 0.02 -4.27
CA TYR A 83 -7.67 -1.12 -4.98
C TYR A 83 -6.89 -0.69 -6.21
N HIS A 84 -5.88 -1.48 -6.54
CA HIS A 84 -5.16 -1.40 -7.79
C HIS A 84 -4.78 -2.78 -8.30
N SER A 85 -4.17 -2.85 -9.48
CA SER A 85 -3.74 -4.11 -10.07
C SER A 85 -2.25 -4.14 -10.31
N HIS A 86 -1.64 -5.30 -10.11
CA HIS A 86 -0.30 -5.62 -10.56
C HIS A 86 -0.39 -6.50 -11.82
N PRO A 87 -0.13 -5.97 -13.03
CA PRO A 87 -0.34 -6.71 -14.29
C PRO A 87 0.55 -7.94 -14.45
N VAL A 88 1.75 -7.92 -13.85
CA VAL A 88 2.82 -8.92 -14.05
C VAL A 88 3.53 -9.35 -12.76
N SER A 89 3.23 -8.75 -11.61
CA SER A 89 3.89 -9.03 -10.33
C SER A 89 2.89 -9.56 -9.28
N VAL A 90 3.42 -10.15 -8.22
CA VAL A 90 2.66 -10.71 -7.10
C VAL A 90 1.74 -9.68 -6.43
N ALA A 91 0.67 -10.15 -5.78
CA ALA A 91 -0.25 -9.31 -5.00
C ALA A 91 0.37 -8.96 -3.64
N TYR A 92 1.41 -8.16 -3.62
CA TYR A 92 2.04 -7.66 -2.40
C TYR A 92 2.49 -6.22 -2.63
N PRO A 93 2.36 -5.30 -1.64
CA PRO A 93 2.70 -3.89 -1.83
C PRO A 93 4.17 -3.75 -2.21
N SER A 94 4.44 -3.05 -3.30
CA SER A 94 5.77 -2.54 -3.65
C SER A 94 6.15 -1.36 -2.75
N ALA A 95 7.42 -0.94 -2.82
CA ALA A 95 7.85 0.29 -2.17
C ALA A 95 7.15 1.55 -2.74
N THR A 96 6.81 1.52 -4.04
CA THR A 96 6.01 2.61 -4.63
C THR A 96 4.62 2.67 -4.00
N ASP A 97 3.98 1.52 -3.78
CA ASP A 97 2.66 1.47 -3.13
C ASP A 97 2.73 1.96 -1.68
N ALA A 98 3.75 1.51 -0.93
CA ALA A 98 3.96 1.91 0.46
C ALA A 98 4.21 3.43 0.59
N TRP A 99 5.03 4.01 -0.30
CA TRP A 99 5.29 5.45 -0.31
C TRP A 99 4.04 6.29 -0.62
N ASN A 100 3.16 5.76 -1.49
CA ASN A 100 1.94 6.43 -1.94
C ASN A 100 0.72 6.13 -1.04
N ALA A 101 0.89 5.40 0.07
CA ALA A 101 -0.19 5.00 0.97
C ALA A 101 -0.66 6.13 1.90
N TYR A 102 -1.32 7.15 1.33
CA TYR A 102 -1.74 8.35 2.08
C TYR A 102 -3.06 8.20 2.87
N TYR A 103 -3.77 7.08 2.71
CA TYR A 103 -5.02 6.77 3.40
C TYR A 103 -4.80 5.66 4.43
N PRO A 104 -4.37 5.97 5.67
CA PRO A 104 -3.96 4.98 6.67
C PRO A 104 -5.12 4.13 7.22
N ASP A 105 -6.34 4.63 7.11
CA ASP A 105 -7.54 3.92 7.59
C ASP A 105 -8.14 2.95 6.56
N SER A 106 -7.78 3.12 5.29
CA SER A 106 -8.24 2.29 4.18
C SER A 106 -7.45 0.98 4.08
N ILE A 107 -8.12 -0.05 3.56
CA ILE A 107 -7.49 -1.30 3.16
C ILE A 107 -7.08 -1.18 1.68
N TYR A 108 -5.81 -1.49 1.38
CA TYR A 108 -5.26 -1.52 0.03
C TYR A 108 -5.38 -2.92 -0.54
N PHE A 109 -6.22 -3.09 -1.56
CA PHE A 109 -6.42 -4.35 -2.26
C PHE A 109 -5.55 -4.38 -3.52
N ILE A 110 -4.76 -5.43 -3.67
CA ILE A 110 -3.88 -5.60 -4.83
C ILE A 110 -4.36 -6.81 -5.62
N CYS A 111 -4.80 -6.58 -6.85
CA CYS A 111 -5.15 -7.63 -7.79
C CYS A 111 -3.96 -7.97 -8.68
N SER A 112 -3.30 -9.09 -8.40
CA SER A 112 -2.23 -9.60 -9.24
C SER A 112 -2.78 -10.43 -10.39
N LEU A 113 -2.24 -10.14 -11.58
CA LEU A 113 -2.42 -10.92 -12.79
C LEU A 113 -1.10 -11.54 -13.28
N GLU A 114 -0.12 -11.74 -12.39
CA GLU A 114 1.12 -12.49 -12.66
C GLU A 114 0.81 -13.81 -13.37
N PHE A 115 -0.22 -14.49 -12.89
CA PHE A 115 -0.85 -15.62 -13.59
C PHE A 115 -2.28 -15.25 -13.99
N ASP A 116 -2.45 -14.79 -15.23
CA ASP A 116 -3.73 -14.25 -15.73
C ASP A 116 -4.95 -15.18 -15.57
N HIS A 117 -4.71 -16.51 -15.61
CA HIS A 117 -5.72 -17.55 -15.43
C HIS A 117 -6.08 -17.84 -13.97
N ALA A 118 -5.28 -17.34 -13.02
CA ALA A 118 -5.44 -17.53 -11.58
C ALA A 118 -5.15 -16.21 -10.84
N PRO A 119 -6.03 -15.19 -11.03
CA PRO A 119 -5.84 -13.90 -10.39
C PRO A 119 -5.84 -14.03 -8.87
N VAL A 120 -5.00 -13.25 -8.20
CA VAL A 120 -4.90 -13.23 -6.74
C VAL A 120 -5.24 -11.83 -6.25
N ILE A 121 -6.17 -11.72 -5.31
CA ILE A 121 -6.44 -10.46 -4.60
C ILE A 121 -5.98 -10.63 -3.16
N ARG A 122 -5.07 -9.77 -2.71
CA ARG A 122 -4.64 -9.66 -1.31
C ARG A 122 -4.93 -8.26 -0.79
N ALA A 123 -5.05 -8.12 0.52
CA ALA A 123 -5.51 -6.90 1.17
C ALA A 123 -4.57 -6.50 2.30
N PHE A 124 -4.14 -5.25 2.33
CA PHE A 124 -3.13 -4.76 3.25
C PHE A 124 -3.55 -3.45 3.90
N ARG A 125 -3.22 -3.28 5.16
CA ARG A 125 -3.19 -1.98 5.82
C ARG A 125 -1.73 -1.56 5.92
N MET A 126 -1.44 -0.35 5.48
CA MET A 126 -0.10 0.22 5.49
C MET A 126 -0.06 1.32 6.55
N HIS A 127 0.64 1.04 7.65
CA HIS A 127 0.74 1.96 8.78
C HIS A 127 2.05 2.74 8.70
N THR A 128 1.93 4.01 8.34
CA THR A 128 3.08 4.90 8.17
C THR A 128 3.43 5.60 9.48
N HIS A 129 4.66 5.40 9.94
CA HIS A 129 5.30 6.14 11.01
C HIS A 129 6.20 7.21 10.39
N PHE A 130 5.79 8.46 10.51
CA PHE A 130 6.60 9.61 10.11
C PHE A 130 7.67 9.88 11.16
N VAL A 131 8.92 10.03 10.74
CA VAL A 131 10.05 10.30 11.63
C VAL A 131 10.48 11.75 11.46
N ASP A 132 10.11 12.57 12.44
CA ASP A 132 10.49 13.98 12.52
C ASP A 132 11.87 14.17 13.18
N ASP A 133 12.49 15.33 12.92
CA ASP A 133 13.69 15.83 13.62
C ASP A 133 14.90 14.86 13.67
N ILE A 134 15.13 14.10 12.60
CA ILE A 134 16.28 13.19 12.53
C ILE A 134 17.62 13.95 12.47
N THR A 135 18.56 13.58 13.34
CA THR A 135 19.93 14.14 13.28
C THR A 135 20.71 13.59 12.10
N ALA A 136 21.73 14.32 11.62
CA ALA A 136 22.61 13.85 10.54
C ALA A 136 23.28 12.49 10.85
N ALA A 137 23.60 12.22 12.12
CA ALA A 137 24.15 10.94 12.55
C ALA A 137 23.13 9.80 12.44
N GLN A 138 21.88 10.03 12.83
CA GLN A 138 20.79 9.05 12.68
C GLN A 138 20.48 8.82 11.19
N ALA A 139 20.44 9.87 10.37
CA ALA A 139 20.22 9.74 8.92
C ALA A 139 21.31 8.88 8.25
N ALA A 140 22.58 9.09 8.62
CA ALA A 140 23.69 8.26 8.15
C ALA A 140 23.59 6.80 8.63
N ALA A 141 23.15 6.59 9.87
CA ALA A 141 22.91 5.24 10.41
C ALA A 141 21.78 4.53 9.66
N VAL A 142 20.66 5.21 9.38
CA VAL A 142 19.54 4.64 8.59
C VAL A 142 20.02 4.25 7.19
N ARG A 143 20.70 5.13 6.46
CA ARG A 143 21.21 4.84 5.10
C ARG A 143 22.15 3.65 5.02
N SER A 144 22.89 3.37 6.10
CA SER A 144 23.80 2.23 6.19
C SER A 144 23.17 0.97 6.80
N SER A 145 21.93 1.06 7.29
CA SER A 145 21.27 -0.03 8.01
C SER A 145 20.63 -1.10 7.11
N GLY A 146 20.56 -0.85 5.80
CA GLY A 146 19.88 -1.72 4.86
C GLY A 146 20.37 -1.53 3.42
N ARG A 147 19.85 -2.36 2.52
CA ARG A 147 20.05 -2.21 1.08
C ARG A 147 18.94 -1.33 0.52
N PHE A 148 19.23 -0.05 0.40
CA PHE A 148 18.31 0.91 -0.19
C PHE A 148 18.42 0.89 -1.71
N PHE A 149 17.28 0.95 -2.38
CA PHE A 149 17.16 1.14 -3.82
C PHE A 149 16.23 2.33 -4.10
N GLU A 150 16.45 3.04 -5.19
CA GLU A 150 15.55 4.12 -5.61
C GLU A 150 14.25 3.50 -6.13
N ILE A 151 13.09 3.90 -5.57
CA ILE A 151 11.81 3.23 -5.86
C ILE A 151 11.34 3.49 -7.29
N ARG A 152 11.72 4.63 -7.86
CA ARG A 152 11.47 5.03 -9.25
C ARG A 152 12.63 5.85 -9.79
N PRO A 153 12.94 5.78 -11.09
CA PRO A 153 14.01 6.58 -11.69
C PRO A 153 13.84 8.09 -11.43
N ASN A 154 14.85 8.74 -10.87
CA ASN A 154 14.89 10.18 -10.60
C ASN A 154 13.80 10.67 -9.61
N SER A 155 13.28 9.78 -8.76
CA SER A 155 12.34 10.14 -7.70
C SER A 155 13.04 10.73 -6.48
N SER A 156 14.33 10.42 -6.30
CA SER A 156 15.07 10.64 -5.05
C SER A 156 14.42 10.01 -3.82
N VAL A 157 13.50 9.06 -4.01
CA VAL A 157 12.89 8.28 -2.94
C VAL A 157 13.52 6.90 -2.93
N TYR A 158 14.01 6.49 -1.77
CA TYR A 158 14.74 5.25 -1.59
C TYR A 158 14.02 4.37 -0.57
N ALA A 159 13.97 3.07 -0.82
CA ALA A 159 13.33 2.12 0.08
C ALA A 159 14.25 0.95 0.42
N HIS A 160 14.07 0.42 1.62
CA HIS A 160 14.60 -0.85 2.07
C HIS A 160 13.47 -1.68 2.68
N TYR A 161 13.25 -2.89 2.17
CA TYR A 161 12.28 -3.83 2.71
C TYR A 161 12.88 -4.69 3.81
N VAL A 162 12.19 -4.79 4.94
CA VAL A 162 12.50 -5.67 6.06
C VAL A 162 11.44 -6.78 6.10
N ALA A 163 11.86 -8.01 5.84
CA ALA A 163 10.98 -9.18 5.82
C ALA A 163 10.47 -9.54 7.22
N GLU A 164 9.34 -10.25 7.29
CA GLU A 164 8.65 -10.65 8.53
C GLU A 164 9.55 -11.33 9.58
N ASP A 165 10.47 -12.17 9.15
CA ASP A 165 11.40 -12.92 10.00
C ASP A 165 12.75 -12.21 10.21
N ALA A 166 12.97 -11.06 9.55
CA ALA A 166 14.19 -10.28 9.68
C ALA A 166 14.14 -9.40 10.94
N PRO A 167 15.29 -9.18 11.62
CA PRO A 167 15.33 -8.23 12.72
C PRO A 167 15.14 -6.80 12.21
N VAL A 168 14.38 -5.99 12.95
CA VAL A 168 14.32 -4.54 12.69
C VAL A 168 15.72 -3.94 12.84
N PRO A 169 16.21 -3.16 11.85
CA PRO A 169 17.53 -2.55 11.95
C PRO A 169 17.65 -1.65 13.19
N THR A 170 18.77 -1.77 13.91
CA THR A 170 19.00 -1.05 15.18
C THR A 170 18.99 0.47 15.04
N ALA A 171 19.29 0.99 13.84
CA ALA A 171 19.21 2.41 13.52
C ALA A 171 17.77 2.95 13.51
N ILE A 172 16.79 2.07 13.35
CA ILE A 172 15.36 2.38 13.19
C ILE A 172 14.60 2.19 14.50
N THR A 173 15.01 1.22 15.31
CA THR A 173 14.41 0.94 16.63
C THR A 173 14.17 2.18 17.51
N PRO A 174 15.09 3.17 17.63
CA PRO A 174 14.83 4.36 18.44
C PRO A 174 13.91 5.38 17.76
N LEU A 175 13.64 5.23 16.45
CA LEU A 175 12.87 6.17 15.64
C LEU A 175 11.39 5.80 15.55
N ALA A 176 11.09 4.50 15.54
CA ALA A 176 9.73 3.99 15.63
C ALA A 176 9.65 2.85 16.62
N ALA A 177 9.20 3.17 17.83
CA ALA A 177 9.05 2.18 18.87
C ALA A 177 7.88 1.24 18.54
N SER A 178 8.11 -0.06 18.71
CA SER A 178 7.09 -1.12 18.56
C SER A 178 6.69 -1.47 17.13
N VAL A 179 7.44 -1.02 16.11
CA VAL A 179 7.22 -1.50 14.73
C VAL A 179 7.63 -2.97 14.59
N GLN A 180 6.86 -3.71 13.80
CA GLN A 180 7.11 -5.10 13.47
C GLN A 180 7.19 -5.29 11.96
N PRO A 181 8.16 -6.08 11.48
CA PRO A 181 8.15 -6.54 10.10
C PRO A 181 6.91 -7.42 9.81
N PRO A 182 6.49 -7.54 8.54
CA PRO A 182 7.13 -6.94 7.38
C PRO A 182 6.89 -5.43 7.28
N LEU A 183 7.93 -4.68 6.89
CA LEU A 183 7.86 -3.22 6.78
C LEU A 183 8.78 -2.67 5.67
N TYR A 184 8.48 -1.46 5.22
CA TYR A 184 9.38 -0.65 4.41
C TYR A 184 9.99 0.47 5.24
N VAL A 185 11.25 0.77 4.96
CA VAL A 185 11.96 1.94 5.46
C VAL A 185 12.22 2.80 4.25
N GLU A 186 11.63 3.98 4.20
CA GLU A 186 11.63 4.82 3.00
C GLU A 186 12.09 6.22 3.34
N TYR A 187 12.89 6.82 2.47
CA TYR A 187 13.22 8.22 2.63
C TYR A 187 13.27 8.98 1.31
N PHE A 188 12.91 10.25 1.37
CA PHE A 188 13.19 11.22 0.33
C PHE A 188 14.52 11.92 0.61
N ALA A 189 15.38 11.98 -0.41
CA ALA A 189 16.64 12.71 -0.36
C ALA A 189 16.54 14.03 -1.12
N ASP A 190 16.84 15.13 -0.44
CA ASP A 190 17.11 16.41 -1.09
C ASP A 190 18.63 16.61 -1.15
N GLY A 191 19.22 16.24 -2.29
CA GLY A 191 20.67 16.16 -2.45
C GLY A 191 21.31 15.18 -1.47
N ALA A 192 22.11 15.70 -0.53
CA ALA A 192 22.77 14.90 0.50
C ALA A 192 21.93 14.73 1.77
N GLU A 193 20.89 15.54 1.96
CA GLU A 193 20.06 15.52 3.16
C GLU A 193 18.95 14.47 3.06
N LEU A 194 18.52 13.98 4.21
CA LEU A 194 17.34 13.13 4.32
C LEU A 194 16.20 14.04 4.76
N ALA A 195 15.29 14.34 3.85
CA ALA A 195 14.25 15.35 4.05
C ALA A 195 12.92 14.77 4.57
N ASP A 196 12.61 13.51 4.27
CA ASP A 196 11.44 12.80 4.78
C ASP A 196 11.85 11.35 5.04
N LEU A 197 11.62 10.83 6.25
CA LEU A 197 11.85 9.44 6.63
C LEU A 197 10.53 8.83 7.11
N ARG A 198 10.19 7.69 6.53
CA ARG A 198 8.98 6.93 6.83
C ARG A 198 9.33 5.48 7.13
N ILE A 199 8.64 4.92 8.11
CA ILE A 199 8.67 3.49 8.40
C ILE A 199 7.24 2.99 8.23
N ILE A 200 7.01 2.12 7.26
CA ILE A 200 5.67 1.70 6.85
C ILE A 200 5.50 0.22 7.19
N GLU A 201 4.73 -0.09 8.24
CA GLU A 201 4.38 -1.47 8.59
C GLU A 201 3.32 -2.00 7.64
N ILE A 202 3.49 -3.23 7.19
CA ILE A 202 2.57 -3.91 6.28
C ILE A 202 1.79 -4.96 7.06
N LEU A 203 0.50 -4.70 7.30
CA LEU A 203 -0.41 -5.65 7.94
C LEU A 203 -1.32 -6.28 6.89
N GLU A 204 -1.20 -7.57 6.66
CA GLU A 204 -2.10 -8.29 5.75
C GLU A 204 -3.42 -8.65 6.45
N HIS A 205 -4.53 -8.35 5.79
CA HIS A 205 -5.86 -8.82 6.16
C HIS A 205 -6.27 -9.98 5.23
N PRO A 206 -6.61 -11.17 5.76
CA PRO A 206 -7.10 -12.26 4.92
C PRO A 206 -8.37 -11.84 4.16
N VAL A 207 -8.44 -12.14 2.87
CA VAL A 207 -9.62 -11.85 2.03
C VAL A 207 -10.59 -13.02 2.09
N ALA A 208 -11.76 -12.80 2.69
CA ALA A 208 -12.88 -13.74 2.70
C ALA A 208 -13.85 -13.37 1.58
N VAL A 209 -13.84 -14.14 0.49
CA VAL A 209 -14.81 -13.94 -0.60
C VAL A 209 -16.18 -14.46 -0.15
N THR A 210 -17.19 -13.58 -0.14
CA THR A 210 -18.55 -13.92 0.30
C THR A 210 -19.49 -14.07 -0.89
N ALA A 211 -20.52 -14.91 -0.74
CA ALA A 211 -21.57 -15.07 -1.75
C ALA A 211 -22.38 -13.78 -1.96
#